data_AF-A0AAV6UTK9-F1
#
_entry.id   AF-A0AAV6UTK9-F1
#
_cell.length_a   1.000
_cell.length_b   1.000
_cell.length_c   1.000
_cell.angle_alpha   90.00
_cell.angle_beta   90.00
_cell.angle_gamma   90.00
#
_symmetry.space_group_name_H-M   'P 1'
#
loop_
_entity.id
_entity.type
_entity.pdbx_description
1 polymer ?
#
loop_
_entity_poly.entity_id
_entity_poly.type
_entity_poly.pdbx_seq_one_letter_code
_entity_poly.pdbx_strand_id
1 'polypeptide(L)'
;MSADQLETFSIETYRLHSWWSFIANTFRYEGENTKVGHWVVFCNIKGVIYFFDPLGGTDEELLPHRTAEIKNLLQKFEQNGIEVRYVVRDGTLQSPGSGYCGEYCIYFIREITVAVCQEREENACEFLYQFLRSMDFQRRDKFVCEYVENISPVAARICKERDSRGVL
;
A
#
# COMPACT_ATOMS: atom_id res chain seq x y z
N MET A 1 12.22 4.61 11.19
CA MET A 1 11.87 3.63 12.24
C MET A 1 12.59 2.34 11.93
N SER A 2 13.14 1.65 12.93
CA SER A 2 13.70 0.31 12.76
C SER A 2 12.59 -0.76 12.69
N ALA A 3 12.92 -1.97 12.22
CA ALA A 3 12.01 -3.12 12.23
C ALA A 3 11.44 -3.37 13.64
N ASP A 4 12.27 -3.28 14.67
CA ASP A 4 11.84 -3.46 16.07
C ASP A 4 10.84 -2.38 16.54
N GLN A 5 10.94 -1.16 16.02
CA GLN A 5 10.00 -0.06 16.30
C GLN A 5 8.66 -0.27 15.58
N LEU A 6 8.67 -0.82 14.36
CA LEU A 6 7.46 -1.27 13.66
C LEU A 6 6.79 -2.44 14.41
N GLU A 7 7.58 -3.37 14.95
CA GLU A 7 7.11 -4.54 15.70
C GLU A 7 6.40 -4.15 17.01
N THR A 8 7.05 -3.32 17.83
CA THR A 8 6.47 -2.87 19.11
C THR A 8 5.21 -2.04 18.90
N PHE A 9 5.23 -1.14 17.91
CA PHE A 9 4.05 -0.36 17.53
C PHE A 9 2.88 -1.26 17.11
N SER A 10 3.14 -2.29 16.28
CA SER A 10 2.09 -3.20 15.80
C SER A 10 1.47 -4.03 16.94
N ILE A 11 2.29 -4.61 17.82
CA ILE A 11 1.83 -5.51 18.91
C ILE A 11 0.96 -4.77 19.94
N GLU A 12 1.37 -3.56 20.33
CA GLU A 12 0.61 -2.77 21.30
C GLU A 12 -0.67 -2.16 20.72
N THR A 13 -0.67 -1.77 19.43
CA THR A 13 -1.91 -1.27 18.78
C THR A 13 -2.97 -2.36 18.61
N TYR A 14 -2.60 -3.64 18.43
CA TYR A 14 -3.58 -4.75 18.41
C TYR A 14 -4.45 -4.83 19.67
N ARG A 15 -3.95 -4.34 20.82
CA ARG A 15 -4.64 -4.48 22.10
C ARG A 15 -5.61 -3.36 22.44
N LEU A 16 -5.58 -2.23 21.72
CA LEU A 16 -6.25 -1.02 22.22
C LEU A 16 -7.47 -0.56 21.43
N HIS A 17 -7.50 -0.42 20.11
CA HIS A 17 -8.68 0.19 19.44
C HIS A 17 -8.92 -0.28 18.00
N SER A 18 -10.16 -0.09 17.57
CA SER A 18 -10.93 -0.64 16.45
C SER A 18 -10.43 -0.40 15.02
N TRP A 19 -9.27 0.21 14.78
CA TRP A 19 -8.75 0.46 13.44
C TRP A 19 -7.34 1.09 13.47
N TRP A 20 -6.44 0.69 12.58
CA TRP A 20 -5.20 1.43 12.29
C TRP A 20 -4.68 1.15 10.87
N SER A 21 -3.82 2.04 10.35
CA SER A 21 -3.12 1.83 9.08
C SER A 21 -1.72 2.44 9.08
N PHE A 22 -0.78 1.85 8.35
CA PHE A 22 0.52 2.47 8.05
C PHE A 22 1.00 2.11 6.64
N ILE A 23 1.83 2.99 6.08
CA ILE A 23 2.54 2.74 4.81
C ILE A 23 3.94 2.24 5.15
N ALA A 24 4.31 1.10 4.57
CA ALA A 24 5.68 0.59 4.62
C ALA A 24 6.36 0.76 3.27
N ASN A 25 7.66 1.01 3.30
CA ASN A 25 8.49 0.96 2.11
C ASN A 25 9.31 -0.32 2.12
N THR A 26 9.40 -0.99 0.97
CA THR A 26 10.22 -2.20 0.77
C THR A 26 11.61 -1.89 0.21
N PHE A 27 12.15 -0.69 0.45
CA PHE A 27 13.47 -0.28 -0.04
C PHE A 27 14.55 -1.29 0.37
N ARG A 28 15.43 -1.60 -0.58
CA ARG A 28 16.74 -2.19 -0.27
C ARG A 28 17.84 -1.28 -0.82
N TYR A 29 18.92 -1.13 -0.05
CA TYR A 29 20.14 -0.50 -0.52
C TYR A 29 20.98 -1.56 -1.25
N GLU A 30 21.24 -1.36 -2.53
CA GLU A 30 22.26 -2.10 -3.29
C GLU A 30 23.40 -1.13 -3.64
N GLY A 31 24.42 -1.04 -2.78
CA GLY A 31 25.60 -0.20 -3.02
C GLY A 31 25.34 1.32 -3.05
N GLU A 32 26.13 2.04 -3.85
CA GLU A 32 26.17 3.52 -3.89
C GLU A 32 25.19 4.18 -4.88
N ASN A 33 24.48 3.43 -5.73
CA ASN A 33 23.57 3.99 -6.75
C ASN A 33 22.13 3.42 -6.64
N THR A 34 21.15 4.34 -6.62
CA THR A 34 19.67 4.24 -6.55
C THR A 34 19.06 2.89 -6.95
N LYS A 35 18.35 2.14 -6.09
CA LYS A 35 17.08 2.36 -5.33
C LYS A 35 15.81 2.06 -6.14
N VAL A 36 15.43 0.78 -6.16
CA VAL A 36 14.03 0.38 -6.41
C VAL A 36 13.35 0.26 -5.04
N GLY A 37 12.31 1.06 -4.82
CA GLY A 37 11.51 1.03 -3.60
C GLY A 37 10.05 0.92 -3.96
N HIS A 38 9.34 0.07 -3.24
CA HIS A 38 7.92 -0.16 -3.44
C HIS A 38 7.17 0.16 -2.15
N TRP A 39 6.02 0.80 -2.26
CA TRP A 39 5.21 1.18 -1.12
C TRP A 39 4.01 0.22 -1.00
N VAL A 40 3.75 -0.23 0.23
CA VAL A 40 2.64 -1.11 0.58
C VAL A 40 1.90 -0.57 1.80
N VAL A 41 0.65 -0.97 1.98
CA VAL A 41 -0.16 -0.58 3.14
C VAL A 41 -0.51 -1.80 3.98
N PHE A 42 -0.38 -1.63 5.28
CA PHE A 42 -0.99 -2.49 6.27
C PHE A 42 -2.12 -1.75 6.94
N CYS A 43 -3.21 -2.46 7.17
CA CYS A 43 -4.41 -1.91 7.72
C CYS A 43 -5.07 -2.94 8.64
N ASN A 44 -5.24 -2.63 9.92
CA ASN A 44 -6.03 -3.43 10.83
C ASN A 44 -7.44 -2.87 10.90
N ILE A 45 -8.42 -3.74 10.63
CA ILE A 45 -9.82 -3.44 10.82
C ILE A 45 -10.41 -4.57 11.64
N LYS A 46 -10.89 -4.27 12.85
CA LYS A 46 -11.54 -5.25 13.74
C LYS A 46 -10.70 -6.54 13.96
N GLY A 47 -9.37 -6.43 14.00
CA GLY A 47 -8.47 -7.57 14.22
C GLY A 47 -8.07 -8.34 12.96
N VAL A 48 -8.52 -7.90 11.77
CA VAL A 48 -8.11 -8.46 10.47
C VAL A 48 -7.10 -7.52 9.82
N ILE A 49 -5.98 -8.06 9.33
CA ILE A 49 -4.97 -7.31 8.60
C ILE A 49 -5.26 -7.34 7.10
N TYR A 50 -5.58 -6.18 6.54
CA TYR A 50 -5.64 -5.95 5.10
C TYR A 50 -4.27 -5.48 4.61
N PHE A 51 -3.68 -6.28 3.74
CA PHE A 51 -2.42 -5.99 3.08
C PHE A 51 -2.69 -5.54 1.64
N PHE A 52 -2.37 -4.29 1.35
CA PHE A 52 -2.53 -3.69 0.03
C PHE A 52 -1.16 -3.47 -0.62
N ASP A 53 -0.96 -4.16 -1.73
CA ASP A 53 0.21 -4.08 -2.59
C ASP A 53 -0.28 -3.75 -4.01
N PRO A 54 -0.06 -2.54 -4.54
CA PRO A 54 -0.59 -2.14 -5.84
C PRO A 54 0.05 -2.90 -7.02
N LEU A 55 1.09 -3.71 -6.79
CA LEU A 55 1.67 -4.61 -7.79
C LEU A 55 1.19 -6.06 -7.60
N GLY A 56 0.29 -6.29 -6.64
CA GLY A 56 -0.40 -7.56 -6.43
C GLY A 56 0.52 -8.74 -6.11
N GLY A 57 1.79 -8.49 -5.77
CA GLY A 57 2.78 -9.56 -5.66
C GLY A 57 3.01 -10.37 -6.93
N THR A 58 2.60 -9.86 -8.09
CA THR A 58 2.73 -10.55 -9.40
C THR A 58 3.93 -10.07 -10.21
N ASP A 59 4.59 -9.01 -9.76
CA ASP A 59 5.84 -8.57 -10.33
C ASP A 59 6.94 -9.56 -9.90
N GLU A 60 7.31 -10.49 -10.78
CA GLU A 60 8.40 -11.46 -10.56
C GLU A 60 9.76 -10.80 -10.34
N GLU A 61 9.94 -9.54 -10.77
CA GLU A 61 11.14 -8.75 -10.46
C GLU A 61 11.09 -8.18 -9.04
N LEU A 62 9.91 -7.78 -8.53
CA LEU A 62 9.73 -7.29 -7.16
C LEU A 62 9.38 -8.36 -6.12
N LEU A 63 9.01 -9.58 -6.52
CA LEU A 63 8.82 -10.73 -5.65
C LEU A 63 10.10 -11.07 -4.84
N PRO A 64 11.31 -11.01 -5.41
CA PRO A 64 12.58 -11.00 -4.69
C PRO A 64 12.81 -9.77 -3.80
N HIS A 65 12.16 -8.64 -4.10
CA HIS A 65 12.35 -7.33 -3.44
C HIS A 65 11.27 -6.96 -2.41
N ARG A 66 10.24 -7.80 -2.21
CA ARG A 66 9.51 -7.82 -0.94
C ARG A 66 10.57 -8.08 0.11
N THR A 67 10.97 -7.03 0.83
CA THR A 67 12.00 -7.16 1.86
C THR A 67 11.61 -8.32 2.75
N ALA A 68 12.57 -9.18 3.10
CA ALA A 68 12.33 -10.33 3.97
C ALA A 68 11.53 -9.90 5.23
N GLU A 69 11.72 -8.65 5.65
CA GLU A 69 10.95 -7.95 6.68
C GLU A 69 9.43 -7.96 6.47
N ILE A 70 8.91 -7.59 5.29
CA ILE A 70 7.47 -7.57 4.98
C ILE A 70 6.91 -8.99 4.98
N LYS A 71 7.62 -9.93 4.36
CA LYS A 71 7.22 -11.34 4.36
C LYS A 71 7.21 -11.91 5.78
N ASN A 72 8.24 -11.64 6.57
CA ASN A 72 8.35 -12.07 7.96
C ASN A 72 7.24 -11.44 8.82
N LEU A 73 6.90 -10.17 8.60
CA LEU A 73 5.83 -9.49 9.32
C LEU A 73 4.47 -10.13 9.03
N LEU A 74 4.15 -10.40 7.77
CA LEU A 74 2.92 -11.10 7.37
C LEU A 74 2.86 -12.50 7.99
N GLN A 75 3.96 -13.28 7.90
CA GLN A 75 4.04 -14.60 8.53
C GLN A 75 3.89 -14.55 10.05
N LYS A 76 4.45 -13.53 10.72
CA LYS A 76 4.28 -13.33 12.16
C LYS A 76 2.82 -13.09 12.52
N PHE A 77 2.07 -12.30 11.74
CA PHE A 77 0.63 -12.11 11.99
C PHE A 77 -0.13 -13.43 11.91
N GLU A 78 0.11 -14.21 10.85
CA GLU A 78 -0.51 -15.52 10.66
C GLU A 78 -0.16 -16.50 11.81
N GLN A 79 1.12 -16.53 12.23
CA GLN A 79 1.58 -17.37 13.36
C GLN A 79 0.95 -16.98 14.71
N ASN A 80 0.55 -15.72 14.88
CA ASN A 80 -0.15 -15.25 16.07
C ASN A 80 -1.68 -15.38 15.97
N GLY A 81 -2.19 -16.08 14.95
CA GLY A 81 -3.63 -16.30 14.74
C GLY A 81 -4.39 -15.07 14.25
N ILE A 82 -3.68 -14.07 13.70
CA ILE A 82 -4.26 -12.87 13.12
C ILE A 82 -4.55 -13.15 11.64
N GLU A 83 -5.80 -12.94 11.22
CA GLU A 83 -6.21 -13.13 9.83
C GLU A 83 -5.57 -12.06 8.94
N VAL A 84 -4.92 -12.49 7.84
CA VAL A 84 -4.34 -11.60 6.82
C VAL A 84 -5.11 -11.73 5.51
N ARG A 85 -5.60 -10.62 4.99
CA ARG A 85 -6.32 -10.50 3.71
C ARG A 85 -5.51 -9.68 2.72
N TYR A 86 -5.11 -10.32 1.62
CA TYR A 86 -4.51 -9.65 0.48
C TYR A 86 -5.61 -8.93 -0.31
N VAL A 87 -5.49 -7.61 -0.49
CA VAL A 87 -6.50 -6.80 -1.18
C VAL A 87 -6.38 -6.98 -2.69
N VAL A 88 -5.17 -6.90 -3.22
CA VAL A 88 -4.87 -7.15 -4.64
C VAL A 88 -4.51 -8.62 -4.79
N ARG A 89 -5.32 -9.37 -5.56
CA ARG A 89 -5.21 -10.84 -5.65
C ARG A 89 -4.83 -11.35 -7.04
N ASP A 90 -5.29 -10.67 -8.08
CA ASP A 90 -4.99 -11.04 -9.46
C ASP A 90 -4.37 -9.87 -10.24
N GLY A 91 -3.10 -10.01 -10.60
CA GLY A 91 -2.36 -9.05 -11.41
C GLY A 91 -1.97 -7.77 -10.67
N THR A 92 -1.60 -6.73 -11.42
CA THR A 92 -1.17 -5.45 -10.88
C THR A 92 -2.28 -4.40 -11.01
N LEU A 93 -2.32 -3.48 -10.04
CA LEU A 93 -3.09 -2.25 -10.16
C LEU A 93 -2.28 -1.15 -10.83
N GLN A 94 -1.00 -1.02 -10.51
CA GLN A 94 -0.15 0.00 -11.09
C GLN A 94 0.43 -0.45 -12.45
N SER A 95 0.62 0.50 -13.38
CA SER A 95 1.41 0.24 -14.59
C SER A 95 2.85 -0.17 -14.24
N PRO A 96 3.44 -1.14 -14.95
CA PRO A 96 4.85 -1.47 -14.78
C PRO A 96 5.74 -0.22 -14.97
N GLY A 97 6.65 0.01 -14.04
CA GLY A 97 7.63 1.11 -14.10
C GLY A 97 7.11 2.53 -13.78
N SER A 98 5.81 2.74 -13.58
CA SER A 98 5.27 4.11 -13.43
C SER A 98 5.56 4.79 -12.09
N GLY A 99 6.04 4.05 -11.08
CA GLY A 99 6.43 4.59 -9.77
C GLY A 99 5.27 5.11 -8.90
N TYR A 100 4.01 4.86 -9.23
CA TYR A 100 2.84 5.40 -8.51
C TYR A 100 2.44 4.66 -7.23
N CYS A 101 3.19 3.65 -6.78
CA CYS A 101 2.79 2.80 -5.66
C CYS A 101 2.46 3.59 -4.39
N GLY A 102 3.16 4.70 -4.14
CA GLY A 102 2.87 5.60 -3.01
C GLY A 102 1.51 6.29 -3.12
N GLU A 103 1.15 6.80 -4.29
CA GLU A 103 -0.15 7.42 -4.55
C GLU A 103 -1.29 6.39 -4.40
N TYR A 104 -1.09 5.17 -4.89
CA TYR A 104 -2.04 4.07 -4.66
C TYR A 104 -2.21 3.76 -3.17
N CYS A 105 -1.13 3.79 -2.37
CA CYS A 105 -1.21 3.61 -0.93
C CYS A 105 -2.03 4.72 -0.25
N ILE A 106 -1.83 5.98 -0.64
CA ILE A 106 -2.57 7.13 -0.09
C ILE A 106 -4.05 7.02 -0.45
N TYR A 107 -4.36 6.74 -1.73
CA TYR A 107 -5.72 6.51 -2.20
C TYR A 107 -6.41 5.41 -1.39
N PHE A 108 -5.77 4.25 -1.24
CA PHE A 108 -6.32 3.12 -0.50
C PHE A 108 -6.61 3.49 0.97
N ILE A 109 -5.65 4.10 1.68
CA ILE A 109 -5.84 4.52 3.09
C ILE A 109 -7.01 5.48 3.23
N ARG A 110 -7.13 6.45 2.31
CA ARG A 110 -8.21 7.44 2.38
C ARG A 110 -9.57 6.76 2.24
N GLU A 111 -9.74 5.94 1.22
CA GLU A 111 -11.00 5.29 0.93
C GLU A 111 -11.40 4.28 2.00
N ILE A 112 -10.45 3.48 2.50
CA ILE A 112 -10.74 2.53 3.57
C ILE A 112 -11.05 3.24 4.89
N THR A 113 -10.43 4.40 5.17
CA THR A 113 -10.78 5.23 6.33
C THR A 113 -12.22 5.70 6.23
N VAL A 114 -12.66 6.18 5.06
CA VAL A 114 -14.06 6.58 4.84
C VAL A 114 -15.00 5.40 5.05
N ALA A 115 -14.66 4.22 4.53
CA ALA A 115 -15.46 3.02 4.70
C ALA A 115 -15.57 2.58 6.17
N VAL A 116 -14.48 2.61 6.92
CA VAL A 116 -14.47 2.29 8.36
C VAL A 116 -15.32 3.28 9.15
N CYS A 117 -15.20 4.59 8.86
CA CYS A 117 -16.06 5.59 9.48
C CYS A 117 -17.55 5.44 9.14
N GLN A 118 -17.87 4.75 8.05
CA GLN A 118 -19.24 4.46 7.62
C GLN A 118 -19.69 3.04 8.00
N GLU A 119 -18.86 2.25 8.69
CA GLU A 119 -19.11 0.84 9.02
C GLU A 119 -19.39 -0.04 7.77
N ARG A 120 -18.64 0.20 6.69
CA ARG A 120 -18.75 -0.49 5.39
C ARG A 120 -17.47 -1.21 4.95
N GLU A 121 -16.54 -1.44 5.88
CA GLU A 121 -15.21 -1.99 5.60
C GLU A 121 -15.22 -3.37 4.92
N GLU A 122 -16.19 -4.24 5.24
CA GLU A 122 -16.22 -5.63 4.78
C GLU A 122 -16.27 -5.73 3.26
N ASN A 123 -16.90 -4.74 2.60
CA ASN A 123 -17.04 -4.68 1.15
C ASN A 123 -16.12 -3.63 0.51
N ALA A 124 -15.51 -2.74 1.30
CA ALA A 124 -14.75 -1.61 0.77
C ALA A 124 -13.46 -2.05 0.08
N CYS A 125 -12.69 -2.96 0.68
CA CYS A 125 -11.46 -3.46 0.07
C CYS A 125 -11.71 -4.13 -1.29
N GLU A 126 -12.75 -4.97 -1.38
CA GLU A 126 -13.13 -5.63 -2.63
C GLU A 126 -13.65 -4.61 -3.66
N PHE A 127 -14.53 -3.70 -3.23
CA PHE A 127 -15.04 -2.63 -4.09
C PHE A 127 -13.91 -1.78 -4.67
N LEU A 128 -12.94 -1.36 -3.84
CA LEU A 128 -11.80 -0.54 -4.27
C LEU A 128 -10.93 -1.28 -5.28
N TYR A 129 -10.66 -2.57 -5.02
CA TYR A 129 -9.91 -3.41 -5.95
C TYR A 129 -10.63 -3.51 -7.30
N GLN A 130 -11.92 -3.87 -7.30
CA GLN A 130 -12.71 -4.01 -8.53
C GLN A 130 -12.88 -2.69 -9.29
N PHE A 131 -13.10 -1.59 -8.57
CA PHE A 131 -13.22 -0.25 -9.13
C PHE A 131 -11.95 0.15 -9.88
N LEU A 132 -10.78 0.04 -9.23
CA LEU A 132 -9.51 0.33 -9.89
C LEU A 132 -9.29 -0.61 -11.07
N ARG A 133 -9.54 -1.92 -10.89
CA ARG A 133 -9.35 -2.94 -11.94
C ARG A 133 -10.22 -2.70 -13.18
N SER A 134 -11.38 -2.05 -13.04
CA SER A 134 -12.28 -1.73 -14.15
C SER A 134 -11.73 -0.70 -15.15
N MET A 135 -10.68 0.03 -14.76
CA MET A 135 -9.99 0.99 -15.63
C MET A 135 -8.77 0.35 -16.28
N ASP A 136 -8.42 0.77 -17.50
CA ASP A 136 -7.11 0.45 -18.07
C ASP A 136 -5.98 1.15 -17.27
N PHE A 137 -4.76 0.67 -17.44
CA PHE A 137 -3.59 1.11 -16.66
C PHE A 137 -3.33 2.62 -16.73
N GLN A 138 -3.36 3.22 -17.93
CA GLN A 138 -3.06 4.64 -18.10
C GLN A 138 -4.13 5.51 -17.42
N ARG A 139 -5.40 5.16 -17.62
CA ARG A 139 -6.51 5.87 -17.00
C ARG A 139 -6.50 5.73 -15.48
N ARG A 140 -6.16 4.55 -14.97
CA ARG A 140 -6.10 4.25 -13.54
C ARG A 140 -4.99 5.02 -12.84
N ASP A 141 -3.77 5.00 -13.39
CA ASP A 141 -2.62 5.73 -12.84
C ASP A 141 -2.91 7.24 -12.81
N LYS A 142 -3.47 7.77 -13.91
CA LYS A 142 -3.90 9.17 -13.98
C LYS A 142 -4.96 9.49 -12.93
N PHE A 143 -6.01 8.67 -12.81
CA PHE A 143 -7.07 8.87 -11.82
C PHE A 143 -6.52 8.92 -10.39
N VAL A 144 -5.67 7.95 -10.01
CA VAL A 144 -5.09 7.88 -8.67
C VAL A 144 -4.19 9.09 -8.40
N CYS A 145 -3.36 9.47 -9.37
CA CYS A 145 -2.51 10.65 -9.27
C CYS A 145 -3.35 11.91 -9.04
N GLU A 146 -4.28 12.22 -9.96
CA GLU A 146 -5.15 13.40 -9.87
C GLU A 146 -5.98 13.42 -8.58
N TYR A 147 -6.49 12.26 -8.13
CA TYR A 147 -7.19 12.17 -6.85
C TYR A 147 -6.29 12.60 -5.69
N VAL A 148 -5.08 12.05 -5.61
CA VAL A 148 -4.13 12.32 -4.54
C VAL A 148 -3.66 13.78 -4.55
N GLU A 149 -3.43 14.35 -5.74
CA GLU A 149 -3.10 15.78 -5.90
C GLU A 149 -4.23 16.68 -5.37
N ASN A 150 -5.49 16.33 -5.63
CA ASN A 150 -6.64 17.14 -5.24
C ASN A 150 -6.92 17.13 -3.73
N ILE A 151 -6.51 16.09 -3.01
CA ILE A 151 -6.73 15.99 -1.55
C ILE A 151 -5.55 16.49 -0.71
N SER A 152 -4.38 16.70 -1.31
CA SER A 152 -3.17 17.12 -0.59
C SER A 152 -2.30 18.06 -1.43
N PRO A 153 -2.18 19.35 -1.05
CA PRO A 153 -1.24 20.29 -1.69
C PRO A 153 0.22 19.82 -1.63
N VAL A 154 0.57 19.01 -0.62
CA VAL A 154 1.90 18.40 -0.49
C VAL A 154 2.08 17.28 -1.53
N ALA A 155 1.06 16.45 -1.74
CA ALA A 155 1.12 15.40 -2.75
C ALA A 155 1.13 16.01 -4.17
N ALA A 156 0.33 17.05 -4.42
CA ALA A 156 0.36 17.82 -5.66
C ALA A 156 1.74 18.39 -6.00
N ARG A 157 2.52 18.80 -4.98
CA ARG A 157 3.90 19.24 -5.18
C ARG A 157 4.83 18.07 -5.54
N ILE A 158 4.70 16.93 -4.86
CA ILE A 158 5.51 15.73 -5.10
C ILE A 158 5.28 15.18 -6.51
N CYS A 159 4.01 15.10 -6.96
CA CYS A 159 3.65 14.66 -8.31
C CYS A 159 4.29 15.57 -9.38
N LYS A 160 4.17 16.90 -9.24
CA LYS A 160 4.83 17.87 -10.14
C LYS A 160 6.36 17.76 -10.16
N GLU A 161 6.98 17.49 -9.02
CA GLU A 161 8.43 17.27 -8.93
C GLU A 161 8.86 15.97 -9.64
N ARG A 162 8.04 14.91 -9.62
CA ARG A 162 8.28 13.67 -10.38
C ARG A 162 8.21 13.88 -11.89
N ASP A 163 7.18 14.57 -12.37
CA ASP A 163 7.01 14.85 -13.79
C ASP A 163 8.18 15.67 -14.34
N SER A 164 8.65 16.66 -13.57
CA SER A 164 9.80 17.50 -13.94
C SER A 164 11.13 16.74 -14.06
N ARG A 165 11.23 15.54 -13.50
CA ARG A 165 12.43 14.68 -13.54
C ARG A 165 12.40 13.65 -14.67
N GLY A 166 11.35 13.62 -15.49
CA GLY A 166 11.22 12.67 -16.59
C GLY A 166 11.09 11.21 -16.13
N VAL A 167 10.47 11.01 -14.96
CA VAL A 167 10.13 9.66 -14.42
C VAL A 167 8.79 9.15 -15.00
N LEU A 168 8.27 9.84 -16.03
CA LEU A 168 7.10 9.48 -16.83
C LEU A 168 7.50 9.25 -18.29
#